data_AF-A0A345H1H2-F1
#
_entry.id   AF-A0A345H1H2-F1
#
_cell.length_a   1.000
_cell.length_b   1.000
_cell.length_c   1.000
_cell.angle_alpha   90.00
_cell.angle_beta   90.00
_cell.angle_gamma   90.00
#
_symmetry.space_group_name_H-M   'P 1'
#
loop_
_entity.id
_entity.type
_entity.pdbx_description
1 polymer ?
#
loop_
_entity_poly.entity_id
_entity_poly.type
_entity_poly.pdbx_seq_one_letter_code
_entity_poly.pdbx_strand_id
1 'polypeptide(L)'
;MKLLIKSILTVLITISLIACASIPASTATLSQEVISEANSMHQLNIALVNRLFDERKDKVNDFINNQYIPRYVKNFESKIPAGVDVSSELANILKSVMPVINRKRDSLQGLLDTQRNEMITSLNNSYANYQQASSTLQNLITSAVKLKQSEANTLQEIQNLTGTNINVGKIQGHLDSLLVKTGNGFNKLLNIESAIKAKN
;
A
#
# COMPACT_ATOMS: atom_id res chain seq x y z
N MET A 1 -28.12 35.34 -10.22
CA MET A 1 -27.79 34.02 -9.63
C MET A 1 -27.18 33.03 -10.62
N LYS A 2 -27.78 32.78 -11.80
CA LYS A 2 -27.23 31.87 -12.84
C LYS A 2 -25.85 32.28 -13.40
N LEU A 3 -25.55 33.58 -13.52
CA LEU A 3 -24.25 34.08 -13.97
C LEU A 3 -23.13 33.90 -12.92
N LEU A 4 -23.45 34.06 -11.63
CA LEU A 4 -22.49 33.83 -10.53
C LEU A 4 -22.15 32.34 -10.40
N ILE A 5 -23.13 31.45 -10.58
CA ILE A 5 -22.91 30.00 -10.60
C ILE A 5 -22.02 29.58 -11.79
N LYS A 6 -22.23 30.15 -12.99
CA LYS A 6 -21.36 29.89 -14.16
C LYS A 6 -19.94 30.38 -13.97
N SER A 7 -19.75 31.53 -13.32
CA SER A 7 -18.43 32.09 -13.04
C SER A 7 -17.67 31.33 -11.95
N ILE A 8 -18.37 30.83 -10.92
CA ILE A 8 -17.78 29.96 -9.89
C ILE A 8 -17.37 28.61 -10.51
N LEU A 9 -18.19 28.05 -11.40
CA LEU A 9 -17.88 26.79 -12.07
C LEU A 9 -16.65 26.90 -12.99
N THR A 10 -16.47 28.04 -13.67
CA THR A 10 -15.28 28.28 -14.51
C THR A 10 -14.02 28.44 -13.67
N VAL A 11 -14.10 29.15 -12.54
CA VAL A 11 -12.98 29.28 -11.60
C VAL A 11 -12.58 27.93 -10.99
N LEU A 12 -13.57 27.10 -10.62
CA LEU A 12 -13.32 25.77 -10.07
C LEU A 12 -12.63 24.85 -11.08
N ILE A 13 -13.04 24.90 -12.35
CA ILE A 13 -12.41 24.15 -13.45
C ILE A 13 -10.96 24.63 -13.68
N THR A 14 -10.70 25.94 -13.62
CA THR A 14 -9.32 26.44 -13.76
C THR A 14 -8.43 26.07 -12.60
N ILE A 15 -8.95 26.01 -11.36
CA ILE A 15 -8.18 25.59 -10.17
C ILE A 15 -7.81 24.10 -10.24
N SER A 16 -8.71 23.25 -10.75
CA SER A 16 -8.41 21.81 -10.94
C SER A 16 -7.30 21.54 -11.95
N LEU A 17 -7.02 22.46 -12.88
CA LEU A 17 -5.94 22.31 -13.87
C LEU A 17 -4.55 22.68 -13.32
N ILE A 18 -4.48 23.43 -12.21
CA ILE A 18 -3.20 23.83 -11.57
C ILE A 18 -2.77 22.86 -10.46
N ALA A 19 -3.63 21.91 -10.09
CA ALA A 19 -3.37 20.93 -9.03
C ALA A 19 -2.36 19.82 -9.44
N CYS A 20 -1.77 19.90 -10.64
CA CYS A 20 -0.70 19.01 -11.06
C CYS A 20 0.61 19.42 -10.35
N ALA A 21 0.71 19.13 -9.06
CA ALA A 21 1.90 19.37 -8.27
C ALA A 21 3.09 18.61 -8.90
N SER A 22 4.11 19.35 -9.29
CA SER A 22 5.40 18.80 -9.76
C SER A 22 5.92 17.80 -8.73
N ILE A 23 6.14 16.55 -9.13
CA ILE A 23 6.69 15.50 -8.27
C ILE A 23 8.15 15.85 -7.94
N PRO A 24 8.48 16.21 -6.68
CA PRO A 24 9.85 16.54 -6.31
C PRO A 24 10.72 15.27 -6.22
N ALA A 25 12.03 15.41 -6.35
CA ALA A 25 12.98 14.29 -6.23
C ALA A 25 12.89 13.56 -4.88
N SER A 26 12.54 14.27 -3.80
CA SER A 26 12.30 13.68 -2.47
C SER A 26 11.17 12.65 -2.46
N THR A 27 10.23 12.71 -3.40
CA THR A 27 9.16 11.70 -3.53
C THR A 27 9.73 10.33 -3.85
N ALA A 28 10.75 10.26 -4.72
CA ALA A 28 11.38 9.01 -5.10
C ALA A 28 12.14 8.36 -3.94
N THR A 29 12.78 9.18 -3.09
CA THR A 29 13.44 8.71 -1.86
C THR A 29 12.42 8.25 -0.83
N LEU A 30 11.38 9.05 -0.58
CA LEU A 30 10.33 8.71 0.37
C LEU A 30 9.61 7.42 0.00
N SER A 31 9.29 7.22 -1.27
CA SER A 31 8.65 5.97 -1.73
C SER A 31 9.57 4.76 -1.53
N GLN A 32 10.88 4.91 -1.69
CA GLN A 32 11.85 3.85 -1.43
C GLN A 32 11.90 3.47 0.07
N GLU A 33 11.86 4.46 0.96
CA GLU A 33 11.79 4.24 2.41
C GLU A 33 10.48 3.55 2.82
N VAL A 34 9.35 3.94 2.23
CA VAL A 34 8.06 3.28 2.46
C VAL A 34 8.08 1.81 2.03
N ILE A 35 8.73 1.49 0.90
CA ILE A 35 8.92 0.12 0.44
C ILE A 35 9.79 -0.67 1.45
N SER A 36 10.86 -0.04 1.95
CA SER A 36 11.75 -0.64 2.95
C SER A 36 11.01 -0.96 4.26
N GLU A 37 10.21 -0.01 4.77
CA GLU A 37 9.41 -0.21 5.98
C GLU A 37 8.36 -1.31 5.79
N ALA A 38 7.73 -1.38 4.61
CA ALA A 38 6.79 -2.44 4.31
C ALA A 38 7.42 -3.84 4.31
N ASN A 39 8.71 -3.96 3.93
CA ASN A 39 9.45 -5.21 4.06
C ASN A 39 9.63 -5.60 5.53
N SER A 40 10.00 -4.65 6.39
CA SER A 40 10.11 -4.86 7.83
C SER A 40 8.77 -5.30 8.43
N MET A 41 7.67 -4.65 8.04
CA MET A 41 6.31 -5.03 8.46
C MET A 41 5.91 -6.43 8.00
N HIS A 42 6.28 -6.84 6.79
CA HIS A 42 6.03 -8.21 6.32
C HIS A 42 6.74 -9.25 7.20
N GLN A 43 8.02 -9.02 7.54
CA GLN A 43 8.75 -9.92 8.43
C GLN A 43 8.12 -9.98 9.82
N LEU A 44 7.67 -8.85 10.36
CA LEU A 44 6.96 -8.80 11.64
C LEU A 44 5.64 -9.60 11.61
N ASN A 45 4.87 -9.49 10.52
CA ASN A 45 3.64 -10.26 10.36
C ASN A 45 3.92 -11.78 10.33
N ILE A 46 4.97 -12.21 9.61
CA ILE A 46 5.39 -13.62 9.61
C ILE A 46 5.80 -14.08 11.01
N ALA A 47 6.59 -13.27 11.73
CA ALA A 47 7.00 -13.57 13.09
C ALA A 47 5.80 -13.70 14.04
N LEU A 48 4.83 -12.80 13.93
CA LEU A 48 3.59 -12.82 14.70
C LEU A 48 2.78 -14.10 14.44
N VAL A 49 2.63 -14.49 13.17
CA VAL A 49 1.93 -15.73 12.80
C VAL A 49 2.63 -16.93 13.40
N ASN A 50 3.96 -17.03 13.26
CA ASN A 50 4.73 -18.12 13.87
C ASN A 50 4.49 -18.18 15.38
N ARG A 51 4.62 -17.05 16.06
CA ARG A 51 4.41 -16.97 17.52
C ARG A 51 3.01 -17.39 17.94
N LEU A 52 1.99 -16.93 17.23
CA LEU A 52 0.60 -17.28 17.49
C LEU A 52 0.37 -18.79 17.37
N PHE A 53 0.92 -19.42 16.35
CA PHE A 53 0.74 -20.86 16.14
C PHE A 53 1.56 -21.70 17.11
N ASP A 54 2.74 -21.24 17.54
CA ASP A 54 3.50 -21.88 18.61
C ASP A 54 2.70 -21.87 19.92
N GLU A 55 2.12 -20.72 20.29
CA GLU A 55 1.25 -20.62 21.47
C GLU A 55 0.01 -21.52 21.38
N ARG A 56 -0.58 -21.66 20.18
CA ARG A 56 -1.69 -22.60 19.96
C ARG A 56 -1.25 -24.06 20.11
N LYS A 57 -0.06 -24.42 19.66
CA LYS A 57 0.50 -25.77 19.84
C LYS A 57 0.71 -26.08 21.32
N ASP A 58 1.18 -25.10 22.09
CA ASP A 58 1.28 -25.24 23.55
C ASP A 58 -0.09 -25.45 24.21
N LYS A 59 -1.13 -24.73 23.76
CA LYS A 59 -2.51 -24.95 24.22
C LYS A 59 -3.05 -26.32 23.82
N VAL A 60 -2.69 -26.85 22.65
CA VAL A 60 -3.02 -28.22 22.27
C VAL A 60 -2.33 -29.22 23.20
N ASN A 61 -1.05 -29.01 23.54
CA ASN A 61 -0.34 -29.87 24.48
C ASN A 61 -0.99 -29.86 25.86
N ASP A 62 -1.33 -28.67 26.36
CA ASP A 62 -2.06 -28.51 27.62
C ASP A 62 -3.41 -29.23 27.62
N PHE A 63 -4.21 -29.04 26.56
CA PHE A 63 -5.48 -29.76 26.38
C PHE A 63 -5.28 -31.28 26.35
N ILE A 64 -4.29 -31.78 25.60
CA ILE A 64 -4.02 -33.21 25.51
C ILE A 64 -3.67 -33.78 26.87
N ASN A 65 -2.73 -33.16 27.58
CA ASN A 65 -2.20 -33.68 28.83
C ASN A 65 -3.18 -33.56 29.99
N ASN A 66 -3.88 -32.43 30.08
CA ASN A 66 -4.68 -32.10 31.27
C ASN A 66 -6.18 -32.37 31.12
N GLN A 67 -6.67 -32.58 29.89
CA GLN A 67 -8.10 -32.82 29.66
C GLN A 67 -8.36 -34.11 28.87
N TYR A 68 -7.70 -34.30 27.73
CA TYR A 68 -7.95 -35.44 26.86
C TYR A 68 -7.47 -36.75 27.48
N ILE A 69 -6.22 -36.84 27.91
CA ILE A 69 -5.64 -38.07 28.50
C ILE A 69 -6.44 -38.51 29.73
N PRO A 70 -6.73 -37.66 30.73
CA PRO A 70 -7.50 -38.08 31.90
C PRO A 70 -8.89 -38.61 31.54
N ARG A 71 -9.59 -37.93 30.61
CA ARG A 71 -10.91 -38.38 30.14
C ARG A 71 -10.83 -39.69 29.36
N TYR A 72 -9.81 -39.86 28.53
CA TYR A 72 -9.59 -41.07 27.75
C TYR A 72 -9.29 -42.27 28.66
N VAL A 73 -8.38 -42.10 29.63
CA VAL A 73 -8.02 -43.14 30.61
C VAL A 73 -9.25 -43.56 31.41
N LYS A 74 -10.04 -42.62 31.94
CA LYS A 74 -11.28 -42.94 32.67
C LYS A 74 -12.29 -43.74 31.83
N ASN A 75 -12.43 -43.41 30.55
CA ASN A 75 -13.30 -44.16 29.62
C ASN A 75 -12.73 -45.54 29.25
N PHE A 76 -11.41 -45.69 29.29
CA PHE A 76 -10.75 -46.97 29.05
C PHE A 76 -10.90 -47.89 30.27
N GLU A 77 -10.66 -47.37 31.47
CA GLU A 77 -10.83 -48.07 32.75
C GLU A 77 -12.24 -48.63 32.93
N SER A 78 -13.27 -47.87 32.55
CA SER A 78 -14.66 -48.33 32.65
C SER A 78 -15.00 -49.52 31.73
N LYS A 79 -14.10 -49.89 30.83
CA LYS A 79 -14.25 -51.02 29.90
C LYS A 79 -13.41 -52.24 30.30
N ILE A 80 -12.63 -52.15 31.37
CA ILE A 80 -11.82 -53.25 31.88
C ILE A 80 -12.74 -54.25 32.59
N PRO A 81 -12.77 -55.54 32.19
CA PRO A 81 -13.56 -56.56 32.87
C PRO A 81 -13.13 -56.76 34.33
N ALA A 82 -14.08 -57.12 35.19
CA ALA A 82 -13.79 -57.46 36.58
C ALA A 82 -12.86 -58.70 36.65
N GLY A 83 -11.80 -58.62 37.47
CA GLY A 83 -10.83 -59.71 37.65
C GLY A 83 -9.57 -59.62 36.79
N VAL A 84 -9.42 -58.59 35.96
CA VAL A 84 -8.15 -58.30 35.25
C VAL A 84 -7.15 -57.63 36.19
N ASP A 85 -5.94 -58.18 36.26
CA ASP A 85 -4.82 -57.51 36.92
C ASP A 85 -4.25 -56.41 36.02
N VAL A 86 -4.63 -55.17 36.32
CA VAL A 86 -4.18 -53.98 35.57
C VAL A 86 -2.67 -53.78 35.68
N SER A 87 -2.06 -54.20 36.80
CA SER A 87 -0.62 -54.07 37.00
C SER A 87 0.17 -55.01 36.08
N SER A 88 -0.30 -56.24 35.87
CA SER A 88 0.36 -57.18 34.96
C SER A 88 0.20 -56.79 33.49
N GLU A 89 -0.92 -56.15 33.13
CA GLU A 89 -1.23 -55.75 31.76
C GLU A 89 -0.80 -54.31 31.40
N LEU A 90 -0.23 -53.56 32.34
CA LEU A 90 0.11 -52.14 32.17
C LEU A 90 0.95 -51.89 30.90
N ALA A 91 1.95 -52.74 30.63
CA ALA A 91 2.79 -52.62 29.45
C ALA A 91 2.00 -52.79 28.14
N ASN A 92 1.07 -53.76 28.09
CA ASN A 92 0.22 -54.01 26.93
C ASN A 92 -0.81 -52.89 26.73
N ILE A 93 -1.37 -52.39 27.83
CA ILE A 93 -2.30 -51.24 27.83
C ILE A 93 -1.60 -50.00 27.29
N LEU A 94 -0.42 -49.64 27.81
CA LEU A 94 0.35 -48.49 27.33
C LEU A 94 0.73 -48.63 25.86
N LYS A 95 1.12 -49.84 25.43
CA LYS A 95 1.44 -50.13 24.02
C LYS A 95 0.25 -49.90 23.08
N SER A 96 -0.98 -50.10 23.55
CA SER A 96 -2.21 -49.88 22.78
C SER A 96 -2.69 -48.42 22.85
N VAL A 97 -2.61 -47.80 24.03
CA VAL A 97 -3.20 -46.48 24.31
C VAL A 97 -2.30 -45.33 23.86
N MET A 98 -0.98 -45.43 24.08
CA MET A 98 -0.04 -44.34 23.74
C MET A 98 -0.07 -43.97 22.25
N PRO A 99 -0.12 -44.93 21.29
CA PRO A 99 -0.27 -44.58 19.88
C PRO A 99 -1.54 -43.79 19.57
N VAL A 100 -2.66 -44.09 20.24
CA VAL A 100 -3.93 -43.37 20.01
C VAL A 100 -3.83 -41.93 20.52
N ILE A 101 -3.25 -41.73 21.70
CA ILE A 101 -3.01 -40.40 22.27
C ILE A 101 -2.06 -39.60 21.38
N ASN A 102 -0.93 -40.18 20.97
CA ASN A 102 0.04 -39.52 20.12
C ASN A 102 -0.57 -39.17 18.76
N ARG A 103 -1.28 -40.08 18.10
CA ARG A 103 -1.99 -39.77 16.84
C ARG A 103 -2.96 -38.61 16.98
N LYS A 104 -3.68 -38.52 18.11
CA LYS A 104 -4.60 -37.39 18.33
C LYS A 104 -3.84 -36.08 18.50
N ARG A 105 -2.74 -36.08 19.25
CA ARG A 105 -1.85 -34.91 19.40
C ARG A 105 -1.29 -34.48 18.04
N ASP A 106 -0.71 -35.41 17.30
CA ASP A 106 -0.08 -35.17 16.00
C ASP A 106 -1.11 -34.68 14.98
N SER A 107 -2.34 -35.21 15.00
CA SER A 107 -3.43 -34.73 14.15
C SER A 107 -3.78 -33.27 14.44
N LEU A 108 -3.94 -32.88 15.72
CA LEU A 108 -4.28 -31.52 16.08
C LEU A 108 -3.13 -30.55 15.78
N GLN A 109 -1.89 -30.93 16.07
CA GLN A 109 -0.73 -30.12 15.75
C GLN A 109 -0.52 -30.01 14.24
N GLY A 110 -0.71 -31.10 13.49
CA GLY A 110 -0.62 -31.10 12.03
C GLY A 110 -1.63 -30.15 11.39
N LEU A 111 -2.87 -30.09 11.91
CA LEU A 111 -3.86 -29.09 11.46
C LEU A 111 -3.38 -27.65 11.71
N LEU A 112 -2.76 -27.38 12.86
CA LEU A 112 -2.18 -26.07 13.16
C LEU A 112 -1.01 -25.74 12.22
N ASP A 113 -0.16 -26.71 11.91
CA ASP A 113 0.94 -26.53 10.97
C ASP A 113 0.44 -26.25 9.56
N THR A 114 -0.62 -26.94 9.10
CA THR A 114 -1.28 -26.64 7.82
C THR A 114 -1.83 -25.22 7.79
N GLN A 115 -2.61 -24.82 8.80
CA GLN A 115 -3.19 -23.47 8.87
C GLN A 115 -2.11 -22.38 8.94
N ARG A 116 -1.02 -22.61 9.68
CA ARG A 116 0.12 -21.69 9.72
C ARG A 116 0.72 -21.50 8.34
N ASN A 117 0.97 -22.62 7.64
CA ASN A 117 1.57 -22.58 6.32
C ASN A 117 0.65 -21.87 5.30
N GLU A 118 -0.65 -22.15 5.33
CA GLU A 118 -1.63 -21.44 4.49
C GLU A 118 -1.62 -19.94 4.73
N MET A 119 -1.58 -19.50 6.00
CA MET A 119 -1.52 -18.09 6.37
C MET A 119 -0.22 -17.43 5.93
N ILE A 120 0.93 -18.08 6.14
CA ILE A 120 2.24 -17.60 5.68
C ILE A 120 2.28 -17.50 4.15
N THR A 121 1.78 -18.50 3.44
CA THR A 121 1.68 -18.48 1.98
C THR A 121 0.81 -17.32 1.51
N SER A 122 -0.34 -17.08 2.16
CA SER A 122 -1.19 -15.94 1.83
C SER A 122 -0.48 -14.61 2.08
N LEU A 123 0.22 -14.45 3.20
CA LEU A 123 1.00 -13.25 3.50
C LEU A 123 2.09 -13.01 2.45
N ASN A 124 2.83 -14.05 2.08
CA ASN A 124 3.88 -13.97 1.07
C ASN A 124 3.32 -13.57 -0.30
N ASN A 125 2.17 -14.14 -0.70
CA ASN A 125 1.52 -13.79 -1.97
C ASN A 125 1.04 -12.33 -1.96
N SER A 126 0.39 -11.88 -0.88
CA SER A 126 -0.03 -10.48 -0.74
C SER A 126 1.15 -9.52 -0.76
N TYR A 127 2.25 -9.88 -0.09
CA TYR A 127 3.47 -9.07 -0.08
C TYR A 127 4.17 -9.03 -1.44
N ALA A 128 4.22 -10.16 -2.17
CA ALA A 128 4.76 -10.18 -3.53
C ALA A 128 3.98 -9.26 -4.47
N ASN A 129 2.64 -9.26 -4.40
CA ASN A 129 1.79 -8.36 -5.16
C ASN A 129 2.03 -6.89 -4.79
N TYR A 130 2.13 -6.60 -3.49
CA TYR A 130 2.48 -5.27 -3.00
C TYR A 130 3.84 -4.81 -3.53
N GLN A 131 4.86 -5.68 -3.46
CA GLN A 131 6.21 -5.37 -3.91
C GLN A 131 6.25 -5.07 -5.41
N GLN A 132 5.51 -5.84 -6.21
CA GLN A 132 5.39 -5.59 -7.65
C GLN A 132 4.74 -4.23 -7.92
N ALA A 133 3.60 -3.94 -7.30
CA ALA A 133 2.90 -2.67 -7.47
C ALA A 133 3.76 -1.48 -7.04
N SER A 134 4.42 -1.58 -5.89
CA SER A 134 5.28 -0.53 -5.35
C SER A 134 6.54 -0.31 -6.20
N SER A 135 7.12 -1.37 -6.78
CA SER A 135 8.23 -1.25 -7.75
C SER A 135 7.79 -0.53 -9.02
N THR A 136 6.61 -0.86 -9.56
CA THR A 136 6.03 -0.14 -10.71
C THR A 136 5.82 1.34 -10.38
N LEU A 137 5.26 1.65 -9.22
CA LEU A 137 5.07 3.03 -8.77
C LEU A 137 6.40 3.77 -8.58
N GLN A 138 7.41 3.14 -7.97
CA GLN A 138 8.75 3.70 -7.82
C GLN A 138 9.36 4.05 -9.18
N ASN A 139 9.21 3.18 -10.16
CA ASN A 139 9.72 3.40 -11.51
C ASN A 139 9.01 4.58 -12.19
N LEU A 140 7.68 4.70 -12.03
CA LEU A 140 6.91 5.84 -12.54
C LEU A 140 7.32 7.15 -11.86
N ILE A 141 7.44 7.17 -10.54
CA ILE A 141 7.90 8.34 -9.76
C ILE A 141 9.31 8.73 -10.21
N THR A 142 10.22 7.77 -10.32
CA THR A 142 11.60 8.01 -10.76
C THR A 142 11.64 8.57 -12.18
N SER A 143 10.81 8.06 -13.08
CA SER A 143 10.71 8.53 -14.46
C SER A 143 10.16 9.96 -14.52
N ALA A 144 9.12 10.26 -13.74
CA ALA A 144 8.54 11.60 -13.65
C ALA A 144 9.54 12.62 -13.07
N VAL A 145 10.29 12.24 -12.04
CA VAL A 145 11.36 13.06 -11.47
C VAL A 145 12.47 13.32 -12.51
N LYS A 146 12.91 12.28 -13.23
CA LYS A 146 13.91 12.43 -14.31
C LYS A 146 13.43 13.34 -15.43
N LEU A 147 12.17 13.22 -15.85
CA LEU A 147 11.59 14.09 -16.87
C LEU A 147 11.63 15.56 -16.40
N LYS A 148 11.21 15.84 -15.15
CA LYS A 148 11.27 17.18 -14.57
C LYS A 148 12.69 17.74 -14.49
N GLN A 149 13.66 16.90 -14.11
CA GLN A 149 15.06 17.31 -14.09
C GLN A 149 15.59 17.59 -15.50
N SER A 150 15.20 16.79 -16.49
CA SER A 150 15.58 17.02 -17.89
C SER A 150 14.98 18.33 -18.42
N GLU A 151 13.70 18.61 -18.16
CA GLU A 151 13.06 19.89 -18.52
C GLU A 151 13.82 21.08 -17.92
N ALA A 152 14.19 20.99 -16.64
CA ALA A 152 14.96 22.02 -15.95
C ALA A 152 16.36 22.21 -16.56
N ASN A 153 17.06 21.12 -16.85
CA ASN A 153 18.39 21.15 -17.45
C ASN A 153 18.36 21.74 -18.87
N THR A 154 17.40 21.33 -19.72
CA THR A 154 17.24 21.88 -21.06
C THR A 154 16.92 23.37 -21.02
N LEU A 155 16.06 23.82 -20.09
CA LEU A 155 15.77 25.24 -19.93
C LEU A 155 17.03 26.03 -19.53
N GLN A 156 17.84 25.48 -18.62
CA GLN A 156 19.11 26.07 -18.22
C GLN A 156 20.11 26.14 -19.37
N GLU A 157 20.18 25.09 -20.21
CA GLU A 157 21.04 25.06 -21.39
C GLU A 157 20.61 26.09 -22.45
N ILE A 158 19.31 26.23 -22.70
CA ILE A 158 18.77 27.28 -23.58
C ILE A 158 19.14 28.68 -23.04
N GLN A 159 19.04 28.90 -21.73
CA GLN A 159 19.45 30.17 -21.11
C GLN A 159 20.95 30.45 -21.31
N ASN A 160 21.79 29.43 -21.16
CA ASN A 160 23.23 29.55 -21.37
C ASN A 160 23.57 29.87 -22.84
N LEU A 161 22.91 29.20 -23.80
CA LEU A 161 23.16 29.36 -25.23
C LEU A 161 22.65 30.70 -25.79
N THR A 162 21.54 31.21 -25.27
CA THR A 162 20.92 32.45 -25.76
C THR A 162 21.52 33.71 -25.14
N GLY A 163 22.39 33.59 -24.12
CA GLY A 163 22.98 34.71 -23.39
C GLY A 163 21.95 35.64 -22.73
N THR A 164 20.68 35.27 -22.78
CA THR A 164 19.55 36.00 -22.21
C THR A 164 19.01 35.18 -21.07
N ASN A 165 18.80 35.83 -19.91
CA ASN A 165 17.98 35.27 -18.85
C ASN A 165 16.55 35.12 -19.40
N ILE A 166 16.27 34.00 -20.06
CA ILE A 166 14.91 33.61 -20.48
C ILE A 166 14.14 33.29 -19.21
N ASN A 167 13.70 34.35 -18.56
CA ASN A 167 12.81 34.31 -17.43
C ASN A 167 11.41 34.14 -18.02
N VAL A 168 10.93 32.91 -18.08
CA VAL A 168 9.64 32.54 -18.68
C VAL A 168 8.51 33.41 -18.10
N GLY A 169 8.60 33.80 -16.82
CA GLY A 169 7.68 34.76 -16.19
C GLY A 169 7.72 36.18 -16.79
N LYS A 170 8.89 36.66 -17.22
CA LYS A 170 9.00 37.95 -17.96
C LYS A 170 8.43 37.85 -19.37
N ILE A 171 8.59 36.71 -20.05
CA ILE A 171 8.01 36.50 -21.38
C ILE A 171 6.48 36.48 -21.28
N GLN A 172 5.93 35.82 -20.26
CA GLN A 172 4.50 35.82 -19.97
C GLN A 172 3.99 37.24 -19.68
N GLY A 173 4.70 38.01 -18.85
CA GLY A 173 4.36 39.41 -18.58
C GLY A 173 4.44 40.33 -19.82
N HIS A 174 5.39 40.09 -20.73
CA HIS A 174 5.46 40.81 -22.00
C HIS A 174 4.33 40.43 -22.95
N LEU A 175 3.94 39.15 -22.99
CA LEU A 175 2.81 38.68 -23.78
C LEU A 175 1.49 39.28 -23.28
N ASP A 176 1.29 39.29 -21.96
CA ASP A 176 0.11 39.89 -21.32
C ASP A 176 0.06 41.40 -21.57
N SER A 177 1.20 42.08 -21.45
CA SER A 177 1.30 43.51 -21.78
C SER A 177 0.99 43.78 -23.25
N LEU A 178 1.42 42.92 -24.18
CA LEU A 178 1.12 43.05 -25.61
C LEU A 178 -0.36 42.81 -25.90
N LEU A 179 -0.98 41.82 -25.25
CA LEU A 179 -2.41 41.53 -25.39
C LEU A 179 -3.27 42.68 -24.84
N VAL A 180 -2.95 43.23 -23.67
CA VAL A 180 -3.65 44.39 -23.08
C VAL A 180 -3.48 45.63 -23.95
N LYS A 181 -2.27 45.89 -24.45
CA LYS A 181 -2.00 47.07 -25.30
C LYS A 181 -2.71 46.96 -26.64
N THR A 182 -2.77 45.76 -27.21
CA THR A 182 -3.52 45.46 -28.45
C THR A 182 -5.03 45.60 -28.24
N GLY A 183 -5.56 45.06 -27.13
CA GLY A 183 -6.97 45.20 -26.76
C GLY A 183 -7.39 46.66 -26.52
N ASN A 184 -6.56 47.45 -25.83
CA ASN A 184 -6.80 48.88 -25.66
C ASN A 184 -6.67 49.68 -26.97
N GLY A 185 -5.78 49.27 -27.87
CA GLY A 185 -5.67 49.83 -29.22
C GLY A 185 -6.95 49.61 -30.04
N PHE A 186 -7.48 48.39 -30.01
CA PHE A 186 -8.76 48.05 -30.64
C PHE A 186 -9.93 48.83 -30.05
N ASN A 187 -9.99 48.97 -28.73
CA ASN A 187 -11.05 49.72 -28.05
C ASN A 187 -11.02 51.22 -28.43
N LYS A 188 -9.84 51.82 -28.55
CA LYS A 188 -9.69 53.19 -29.06
C LYS A 188 -10.17 53.33 -30.51
N LEU A 189 -9.87 52.37 -31.37
CA LEU A 189 -10.32 52.38 -32.77
C LEU A 189 -11.86 52.24 -32.88
N LEU A 190 -12.47 51.37 -32.08
CA LEU A 190 -13.93 51.22 -32.00
C LEU A 190 -14.63 52.50 -31.46
N ASN A 191 -14.00 53.19 -30.52
CA ASN A 191 -14.51 54.46 -30.00
C ASN A 191 -14.38 55.62 -31.00
N ILE A 192 -13.34 55.60 -31.84
CA ILE A 192 -13.21 56.57 -32.94
C ILE A 192 -14.23 56.28 -34.04
N GLU A 193 -14.44 55.00 -34.41
CA GLU A 193 -15.46 54.61 -35.39
C GLU A 193 -16.87 55.02 -34.93
N SER A 194 -17.21 54.79 -33.66
CA SER A 194 -18.50 55.21 -33.09
C SER A 194 -18.63 56.73 -32.97
N ALA A 195 -17.56 57.46 -32.64
CA ALA A 195 -17.56 58.92 -32.63
C ALA A 195 -17.70 59.54 -34.04
N ILE A 196 -17.15 58.89 -35.07
CA ILE A 196 -17.32 59.31 -36.48
C ILE A 196 -18.74 59.00 -36.97
N LYS A 197 -19.32 57.85 -36.59
CA LYS A 197 -20.72 57.49 -36.92
C LYS A 197 -21.76 58.33 -36.18
N ALA A 198 -21.43 58.90 -35.02
CA ALA A 198 -22.33 59.75 -34.25
C ALA A 198 -22.34 61.23 -34.70
N LYS A 199 -21.44 61.62 -35.61
CA LYS A 199 -21.27 63.01 -36.08
C LYS A 199 -21.70 63.26 -37.53
N ASN A 200 -22.20 62.22 -38.21
CA ASN A 200 -22.88 62.27 -39.51
C ASN A 200 -24.34 61.83 -39.33
#